data_AF-X1D2D4-F1
#
_entry.id   AF-X1D2D4-F1
#
_cell.length_a   1.000
_cell.length_b   1.000
_cell.length_c   1.000
_cell.angle_alpha   90.00
_cell.angle_beta   90.00
_cell.angle_gamma   90.00
#
_symmetry.space_group_name_H-M   'P 1'
#
loop_
_entity.id
_entity.type
_entity.pdbx_description
1 polymer ?
#
loop_
_entity_poly.entity_id
_entity_poly.type
_entity_poly.pdbx_seq_one_letter_code
_entity_poly.pdbx_strand_id
1 'polypeptide(L)'
;LDIDLALDFKHISDDAYKTIVKTLSTRGYYQKEQEQPFIFHRDVEDKFRNKITVELDLLAGEYGGTGKGHRHQKIQDAQARKARGCDLVFDSAVRVNLAGTLPGGGQNEVTVKVPSIGPFLVMKGMTLWERMKEKDAYD
;
A
#
# COMPACT_ATOMS: atom_id res chain seq x y z
N LEU A 1 4.79 8.33 -8.62
CA LEU A 1 5.39 8.15 -7.28
C LEU A 1 4.58 7.06 -6.65
N ASP A 2 5.21 5.98 -6.22
CA ASP A 2 4.48 4.75 -5.91
C ASP A 2 4.60 4.47 -4.41
N ILE A 3 3.48 4.07 -3.79
CA ILE A 3 3.38 3.78 -2.37
C ILE A 3 2.70 2.42 -2.21
N ASP A 4 3.37 1.49 -1.55
CA ASP A 4 2.76 0.20 -1.15
C ASP A 4 2.17 0.31 0.25
N LEU A 5 0.88 -0.03 0.41
CA LEU A 5 0.19 -0.09 1.70
C LEU A 5 -0.22 -1.52 2.02
N ALA A 6 0.49 -2.13 2.97
CA ALA A 6 0.18 -3.46 3.48
C ALA A 6 -1.02 -3.42 4.44
N LEU A 7 -2.06 -4.20 4.12
CA LEU A 7 -3.28 -4.33 4.91
C LEU A 7 -3.34 -5.70 5.58
N ASP A 8 -3.43 -5.70 6.90
CA ASP A 8 -3.56 -6.92 7.69
C ASP A 8 -5.01 -7.41 7.70
N PHE A 9 -5.38 -8.14 6.65
CA PHE A 9 -6.73 -8.67 6.48
C PHE A 9 -7.20 -9.59 7.62
N LYS A 10 -6.29 -10.12 8.45
CA LYS A 10 -6.64 -10.99 9.58
C LYS A 10 -7.12 -10.19 10.78
N HIS A 11 -6.73 -8.93 10.88
CA HIS A 11 -7.00 -8.06 12.03
C HIS A 11 -7.84 -6.83 11.70
N ILE A 12 -8.07 -6.52 10.42
CA ILE A 12 -8.99 -5.47 10.00
C ILE A 12 -10.43 -6.00 10.07
N SER A 13 -11.24 -5.39 10.93
CA SER A 13 -12.67 -5.72 11.08
C SER A 13 -13.49 -5.32 9.85
N ASP A 14 -14.46 -6.15 9.49
CA ASP A 14 -15.49 -5.80 8.50
C ASP A 14 -16.56 -4.86 9.08
N ASP A 15 -16.70 -4.78 10.40
CA ASP A 15 -17.57 -3.81 11.06
C ASP A 15 -16.87 -2.46 11.19
N ALA A 16 -17.02 -1.62 10.16
CA ALA A 16 -16.42 -0.30 10.10
C ALA A 16 -17.44 0.77 9.66
N TYR A 17 -17.50 1.88 10.40
CA TYR A 17 -18.31 3.07 10.03
C TYR A 17 -17.96 3.60 8.63
N LYS A 18 -16.70 3.47 8.24
CA LYS A 18 -16.21 3.84 6.91
C LYS A 18 -15.18 2.83 6.43
N THR A 19 -15.43 2.29 5.25
CA THR A 19 -14.58 1.29 4.62
C THR A 19 -13.30 1.89 4.03
N ILE A 20 -12.32 1.04 3.69
CA ILE A 20 -11.04 1.46 3.10
C ILE A 20 -11.25 2.21 1.78
N VAL A 21 -12.01 1.65 0.83
CA VAL A 21 -12.18 2.30 -0.48
C VAL A 21 -12.91 3.63 -0.32
N LYS A 22 -14.00 3.67 0.45
CA LYS A 22 -14.72 4.92 0.75
C LYS A 22 -13.83 5.97 1.40
N THR A 23 -12.91 5.54 2.26
CA THR A 23 -11.92 6.39 2.94
C THR A 23 -10.93 6.99 1.95
N LEU A 24 -10.39 6.19 1.03
CA LEU A 24 -9.50 6.64 -0.05
C LEU A 24 -10.23 7.61 -0.98
N SER A 25 -11.43 7.26 -1.47
CA SER A 25 -12.20 8.10 -2.38
C SER A 25 -12.54 9.48 -1.79
N THR A 26 -12.91 9.52 -0.50
CA THR A 26 -13.18 10.82 0.16
C THR A 26 -11.93 11.71 0.26
N ARG A 27 -10.73 11.12 0.22
CA ARG A 27 -9.46 11.85 0.23
C ARG A 27 -8.93 12.14 -1.19
N GLY A 28 -9.75 11.93 -2.21
CA GLY A 28 -9.41 12.24 -3.60
C GLY A 28 -8.61 11.17 -4.32
N TYR A 29 -8.49 9.96 -3.76
CA TYR A 29 -7.98 8.82 -4.51
C TYR A 29 -9.05 8.29 -5.47
N TYR A 30 -8.64 7.86 -6.65
CA TYR A 30 -9.50 7.29 -7.66
C TYR A 30 -8.86 6.06 -8.28
N GLN A 31 -9.64 5.23 -8.97
CA GLN A 31 -9.12 4.11 -9.77
C GLN A 31 -9.41 4.41 -11.23
N LYS A 32 -8.48 4.05 -12.13
CA LYS A 32 -8.74 4.19 -13.57
C LYS A 32 -9.68 3.08 -14.03
N GLU A 33 -10.44 3.35 -15.08
CA GLU A 33 -11.29 2.33 -15.69
C GLU A 33 -10.42 1.15 -16.18
N GLN A 34 -10.87 -0.09 -15.96
CA GLN A 34 -10.19 -1.33 -16.36
C GLN A 34 -8.82 -1.59 -15.69
N GLU A 35 -8.42 -0.79 -14.71
CA GLU A 35 -7.20 -1.02 -13.93
C GLU A 35 -7.40 -2.12 -12.88
N GLN A 36 -6.29 -2.61 -12.32
CA GLN A 36 -6.35 -3.60 -11.25
C GLN A 36 -6.98 -2.99 -9.99
N PRO A 37 -7.85 -3.74 -9.28
CA PRO A 37 -8.67 -3.19 -8.18
C PRO A 37 -7.88 -2.83 -6.92
N PHE A 38 -6.60 -3.19 -6.86
CA PHE A 38 -5.70 -2.86 -5.75
C PHE A 38 -4.92 -1.56 -5.97
N ILE A 39 -4.99 -0.97 -7.16
CA ILE A 39 -4.24 0.24 -7.54
C ILE A 39 -5.17 1.45 -7.41
N PHE A 40 -4.68 2.48 -6.74
CA PHE A 40 -5.35 3.78 -6.59
C PHE A 40 -4.41 4.90 -6.98
N HIS A 41 -4.96 5.97 -7.56
CA HIS A 41 -4.22 7.15 -7.98
C HIS A 41 -4.70 8.37 -7.22
N ARG A 42 -3.80 9.30 -6.98
CA ARG A 42 -4.14 10.64 -6.50
C ARG A 42 -3.21 11.66 -7.12
N ASP A 43 -3.80 12.68 -7.73
CA ASP A 43 -3.06 13.84 -8.20
C ASP A 43 -2.85 14.80 -7.04
N VAL A 44 -1.59 15.18 -6.81
CA VAL A 44 -1.19 16.22 -5.86
C VAL A 44 -0.36 17.26 -6.59
N GLU A 45 -0.51 18.52 -6.19
CA GLU A 45 0.36 19.59 -6.68
C GLU A 45 1.54 19.76 -5.74
N ASP A 46 2.73 20.04 -6.27
CA ASP A 46 3.86 20.48 -5.44
C ASP A 46 3.77 22.00 -5.16
N LYS A 47 4.75 22.53 -4.40
CA LYS A 47 4.84 23.96 -4.09
C LYS A 47 4.98 24.88 -5.32
N PHE A 48 5.35 24.32 -6.47
CA PHE A 48 5.51 25.02 -7.75
C PHE A 48 4.32 24.76 -8.70
N ARG A 49 3.24 24.12 -8.23
CA ARG A 49 2.06 23.72 -9.00
C ARG A 49 2.33 22.68 -10.09
N ASN A 50 3.42 21.93 -9.99
CA ASN A 50 3.60 20.76 -10.84
C ASN A 50 2.70 19.64 -10.34
N LYS A 51 1.98 18.99 -11.26
CA LYS A 51 1.15 17.84 -10.94
C LYS A 51 2.02 16.59 -10.77
N ILE A 52 1.84 15.92 -9.65
CA ILE A 52 2.45 14.63 -9.33
C ILE A 52 1.30 13.64 -9.14
N THR A 53 1.28 12.59 -9.94
CA THR A 53 0.37 11.47 -9.72
C THR A 53 1.05 10.47 -8.77
N VAL A 54 0.38 10.22 -7.64
CA VAL A 54 0.76 9.22 -6.65
C VAL A 54 -0.04 7.95 -6.91
N GLU A 55 0.64 6.85 -7.17
CA GLU A 55 0.08 5.50 -7.22
C GLU A 55 0.15 4.87 -5.82
N LEU A 56 -0.93 4.25 -5.38
CA LEU A 56 -1.07 3.57 -4.11
C LEU A 56 -1.52 2.13 -4.37
N ASP A 57 -0.62 1.20 -4.10
CA ASP A 57 -0.84 -0.24 -4.25
C ASP A 57 -1.26 -0.84 -2.90
N LEU A 58 -2.45 -1.42 -2.85
CA LEU A 58 -2.91 -2.16 -1.67
C LEU A 58 -2.35 -3.58 -1.70
N LEU A 59 -1.53 -3.92 -0.73
CA LEU A 59 -0.94 -5.25 -0.56
C LEU A 59 -1.54 -5.98 0.65
N ALA A 60 -1.51 -7.30 0.63
CA ALA A 60 -1.88 -8.14 1.76
C ALA A 60 -1.08 -9.44 1.77
N GLY A 61 -1.02 -10.09 2.94
CA GLY A 61 -0.42 -11.41 3.11
C GLY A 61 -0.98 -12.45 2.14
N GLU A 62 -0.11 -13.36 1.69
CA GLU A 62 -0.47 -14.43 0.75
C GLU A 62 -1.30 -15.51 1.46
N TYR A 63 -1.01 -15.76 2.74
CA TYR A 63 -1.48 -16.95 3.45
C TYR A 63 -2.69 -16.69 4.34
N GLY A 64 -3.71 -17.54 4.19
CA GLY A 64 -5.03 -17.39 4.82
C GLY A 64 -5.99 -16.59 3.94
N GLY A 65 -7.19 -16.32 4.47
CA GLY A 65 -8.20 -15.54 3.75
C GLY A 65 -8.72 -16.24 2.50
N THR A 66 -8.64 -15.58 1.34
CA THR A 66 -9.10 -16.15 0.07
C THR A 66 -8.25 -17.34 -0.38
N GLY A 67 -8.84 -18.27 -1.15
CA GLY A 67 -8.14 -19.47 -1.62
C GLY A 67 -6.92 -19.20 -2.50
N LYS A 68 -6.06 -20.21 -2.67
CA LYS A 68 -4.79 -20.11 -3.44
C LYS A 68 -4.98 -19.65 -4.89
N GLY A 69 -6.10 -19.97 -5.52
CA GLY A 69 -6.42 -19.54 -6.90
C GLY A 69 -6.76 -18.05 -7.02
N HIS A 70 -7.00 -17.36 -5.91
CA HIS A 70 -7.30 -15.93 -5.90
C HIS A 70 -6.04 -15.11 -5.70
N ARG A 71 -5.86 -14.09 -6.55
CA ARG A 71 -4.71 -13.17 -6.51
C ARG A 71 -4.85 -12.04 -5.49
N HIS A 72 -6.02 -11.90 -4.85
CA HIS A 72 -6.33 -10.81 -3.93
C HIS A 72 -6.92 -11.33 -2.62
N GLN A 73 -6.64 -10.65 -1.52
CA GLN A 73 -7.41 -10.74 -0.28
C GLN A 73 -8.57 -9.75 -0.34
N LYS A 74 -9.74 -10.15 0.19
CA LYS A 74 -10.88 -9.26 0.37
C LYS A 74 -10.83 -8.69 1.79
N ILE A 75 -10.87 -7.36 1.91
CA ILE A 75 -10.84 -6.63 3.17
C ILE A 75 -11.90 -5.56 3.09
N GLN A 76 -13.02 -5.70 3.80
CA GLN A 76 -14.18 -4.83 3.62
C GLN A 76 -14.60 -4.78 2.13
N ASP A 77 -14.57 -3.59 1.52
CA ASP A 77 -14.84 -3.33 0.10
C ASP A 77 -13.58 -3.27 -0.77
N ALA A 78 -12.39 -3.41 -0.19
CA ALA A 78 -11.12 -3.39 -0.91
C ALA A 78 -10.68 -4.80 -1.35
N GLN A 79 -9.98 -4.84 -2.50
CA GLN A 79 -9.26 -6.02 -2.96
C GLN A 79 -7.77 -5.73 -2.92
N ALA A 80 -7.07 -6.25 -1.92
CA ALA A 80 -5.63 -6.06 -1.78
C ALA A 80 -4.86 -7.21 -2.46
N ARG A 81 -3.78 -6.88 -3.15
CA ARG A 81 -2.95 -7.84 -3.86
C ARG A 81 -2.22 -8.78 -2.89
N LYS A 82 -2.32 -10.09 -3.10
CA LYS A 82 -1.47 -11.04 -2.38
C LYS A 82 -0.02 -10.83 -2.79
N ALA A 83 0.82 -10.60 -1.78
CA ALA A 83 2.26 -10.47 -1.93
C ALA A 83 2.95 -11.48 -1.02
N ARG A 84 3.78 -12.35 -1.61
CA ARG A 84 4.53 -13.35 -0.85
C ARG A 84 5.51 -12.68 0.10
N GLY A 85 5.57 -13.15 1.33
CA GLY A 85 6.39 -12.57 2.39
C GLY A 85 5.76 -11.34 3.08
N CYS A 86 4.67 -10.78 2.54
CA CYS A 86 3.98 -9.65 3.15
C CYS A 86 3.41 -9.96 4.53
N ASP A 87 3.05 -11.22 4.83
CA ASP A 87 2.62 -11.63 6.17
C ASP A 87 3.62 -11.24 7.27
N LEU A 88 4.92 -11.26 6.99
CA LEU A 88 5.99 -10.98 7.96
C LEU A 88 6.09 -9.50 8.36
N VAL A 89 5.54 -8.59 7.54
CA VAL A 89 5.68 -7.15 7.78
C VAL A 89 4.89 -6.70 9.01
N PHE A 90 3.83 -7.43 9.38
CA PHE A 90 2.97 -7.08 10.50
C PHE A 90 3.59 -7.49 11.84
N ASP A 91 4.39 -8.56 11.87
CA ASP A 91 5.04 -9.08 13.09
C ASP A 91 6.26 -8.26 13.52
N SER A 92 6.87 -7.52 12.60
CA SER A 92 8.14 -6.81 12.85
C SER A 92 8.18 -5.43 12.19
N ALA A 93 7.08 -4.69 12.29
CA ALA A 93 7.04 -3.30 11.85
C ALA A 93 7.76 -2.36 12.83
N VAL A 94 8.50 -1.39 12.29
CA VAL A 94 9.11 -0.30 13.06
C VAL A 94 8.31 0.98 12.88
N ARG A 95 8.30 1.85 13.90
CA ARG A 95 7.65 3.17 13.82
C ARG A 95 8.66 4.18 13.31
N VAL A 96 8.30 4.87 12.23
CA VAL A 96 9.08 5.96 11.66
C VAL A 96 8.27 7.24 11.73
N ASN A 97 8.92 8.30 12.17
CA ASN A 97 8.32 9.62 12.24
C ASN A 97 8.65 10.39 10.95
N LEU A 98 7.61 10.88 10.27
CA LEU A 98 7.72 11.66 9.05
C LEU A 98 7.22 13.07 9.33
N ALA A 99 8.13 14.03 9.34
CA ALA A 99 7.82 15.45 9.44
C ALA A 99 8.10 16.14 8.11
N GLY A 100 7.23 17.06 7.71
CA GLY A 100 7.43 17.81 6.49
C GLY A 100 6.37 18.88 6.24
N THR A 101 6.61 19.68 5.22
CA THR A 101 5.67 20.70 4.75
C THR A 101 4.76 20.11 3.68
N LEU A 102 3.45 20.16 3.92
CA LEU A 102 2.45 19.74 2.94
C LEU A 102 2.45 20.70 1.74
N PRO A 103 1.92 20.27 0.57
CA PRO A 103 1.75 21.14 -0.59
C PRO A 103 1.09 22.50 -0.31
N GLY A 104 0.12 22.54 0.62
CA GLY A 104 -0.55 23.76 1.04
C GLY A 104 0.24 24.65 2.01
N GLY A 105 1.50 24.33 2.29
CA GLY A 105 2.40 25.10 3.17
C GLY A 105 2.29 24.78 4.67
N GLY A 106 1.31 23.99 5.10
CA GLY A 106 1.17 23.56 6.50
C GLY A 106 2.27 22.57 6.91
N GLN A 107 2.82 22.73 8.11
CA GLN A 107 3.69 21.72 8.73
C GLN A 107 2.83 20.54 9.19
N ASN A 108 3.30 19.34 8.94
CA ASN A 108 2.64 18.13 9.38
C ASN A 108 3.67 17.09 9.84
N GLU A 109 3.27 16.31 10.83
CA GLU A 109 4.08 15.24 11.40
C GLU A 109 3.20 14.01 11.60
N VAL A 110 3.66 12.86 11.11
CA VAL A 110 2.92 11.61 11.21
C VAL A 110 3.87 10.48 11.56
N THR A 111 3.47 9.65 12.52
CA THR A 111 4.15 8.38 12.80
C THR A 111 3.50 7.27 11.98
N VAL A 112 4.29 6.62 11.14
CA VAL A 112 3.86 5.48 10.31
C VAL A 112 4.56 4.20 10.74
N LYS A 113 3.92 3.05 10.51
CA LYS A 113 4.55 1.75 10.63
C LYS A 113 5.12 1.36 9.27
N VAL A 114 6.39 1.00 9.23
CA VAL A 114 7.06 0.47 8.03
C VAL A 114 7.64 -0.91 8.34
N PRO A 115 7.79 -1.80 7.35
CA PRO A 115 8.46 -3.09 7.56
C PRO A 115 9.88 -2.88 8.10
N SER A 116 10.31 -3.72 9.05
CA SER A 116 11.74 -3.80 9.36
C SER A 116 12.53 -4.37 8.18
N ILE A 117 13.85 -4.25 8.25
CA ILE A 117 14.77 -4.66 7.17
C ILE A 117 14.58 -6.13 6.76
N GLY A 118 14.29 -7.03 7.71
CA GLY A 118 14.14 -8.46 7.44
C GLY A 118 12.98 -8.77 6.49
N PRO A 119 11.71 -8.50 6.87
CA PRO A 119 10.55 -8.64 5.99
C PRO A 119 10.67 -7.87 4.68
N PHE A 120 11.25 -6.66 4.71
CA PHE A 120 11.47 -5.86 3.51
C PHE A 120 12.33 -6.60 2.48
N LEU A 121 13.49 -7.12 2.91
CA LEU A 121 14.38 -7.90 2.04
C LEU A 121 13.72 -9.18 1.56
N VAL A 122 12.92 -9.86 2.40
CA VAL A 122 12.17 -11.04 1.98
C VAL A 122 11.18 -10.70 0.86
N MET A 123 10.41 -9.62 0.98
CA MET A 123 9.46 -9.20 -0.05
C MET A 123 10.16 -8.84 -1.36
N LYS A 124 11.29 -8.12 -1.31
CA LYS A 124 12.11 -7.82 -2.49
C LYS A 124 12.67 -9.09 -3.14
N GLY A 125 13.23 -10.00 -2.35
CA GLY A 125 13.73 -11.29 -2.83
C GLY A 125 12.65 -12.13 -3.52
N MET A 126 11.43 -12.17 -2.98
CA MET A 126 10.30 -12.86 -3.62
C MET A 126 9.89 -12.19 -4.94
N THR A 127 9.92 -10.86 -4.99
CA THR A 127 9.62 -10.11 -6.23
C THR A 127 10.65 -10.43 -7.32
N LEU A 128 11.95 -10.41 -6.97
CA LEU A 128 13.05 -10.77 -7.87
C LEU A 128 12.95 -12.20 -8.40
N TRP A 129 12.54 -13.14 -7.53
CA TRP A 129 12.35 -14.54 -7.91
C TRP A 129 11.19 -14.72 -8.90
N GLU A 130 10.09 -13.99 -8.70
CA GLU A 130 8.89 -14.13 -9.54
C GLU A 130 9.00 -13.37 -10.88
N ARG A 131 9.73 -12.26 -10.91
CA ARG A 131 9.93 -11.46 -12.12
C ARG A 131 11.31 -10.81 -12.11
N MET A 132 11.97 -10.82 -13.26
CA MET A 132 13.24 -10.10 -13.43
C MET A 132 12.97 -8.74 -14.09
N LYS A 133 12.87 -7.67 -13.28
CA LYS A 133 12.84 -6.29 -13.76
C LYS A 133 14.00 -5.52 -13.15
N GLU A 134 14.62 -4.63 -13.94
CA GLU A 134 15.79 -3.85 -13.52
C GLU A 134 15.55 -3.07 -12.22
N LYS A 135 14.35 -2.50 -12.04
CA LYS A 135 14.00 -1.77 -10.81
C LYS A 135 14.04 -2.63 -9.55
N ASP A 136 13.65 -3.90 -9.66
CA ASP A 136 13.56 -4.79 -8.51
C ASP A 136 14.96 -5.19 -7.99
N ALA A 137 16.02 -5.02 -8.81
CA ALA A 137 17.41 -5.26 -8.41
C ALA A 137 18.12 -4.01 -7.84
N TYR A 138 17.54 -2.82 -8.07
CA TYR A 138 18.04 -1.55 -7.54
C TYR A 138 17.55 -1.30 -6.11
N ASP A 139 16.30 -1.65 -5.84
CA ASP A 139 15.64 -1.52 -4.52
C ASP A 139 16.24 -2.43 -3.44
#